data_AF-A0AAN7RWQ9-F1
#
_entry.id   AF-A0AAN7RWQ9-F1
#
_cell.length_a   1.000
_cell.length_b   1.000
_cell.length_c   1.000
_cell.angle_alpha   90.00
_cell.angle_beta   90.00
_cell.angle_gamma   90.00
#
_symmetry.space_group_name_H-M   'P 1'
#
loop_
_entity.id
_entity.type
_entity.pdbx_description
1 polymer ?
#
loop_
_entity_poly.entity_id
_entity_poly.type
_entity_poly.pdbx_seq_one_letter_code
_entity_poly.pdbx_strand_id
1 'polypeptide(L)'
;MNNAPTKGYEEDVGKRTTIRVVSHTSVPLLLKNPEYFFKETNSTVYVIWGPFRNMRKDGNGIVYNMLKKTVDSYPTAKIYVTTEKRMSYCDAVFKKETGKDR
;
A
#
# COMPACT_ATOMS: atom_id res chain seq x y z
N MET A 1 -8.98 3.59 -1.06
CA MET A 1 -8.09 2.40 -0.96
C MET A 1 -7.32 2.25 -2.27
N ASN A 2 -6.15 1.60 -2.27
CA ASN A 2 -5.34 1.36 -3.47
C ASN A 2 -5.05 2.67 -4.23
N ASN A 3 -5.24 2.70 -5.56
CA ASN A 3 -4.96 3.83 -6.43
C ASN A 3 -6.17 4.77 -6.67
N ALA A 4 -7.25 4.67 -5.88
CA ALA A 4 -8.42 5.53 -6.07
C ALA A 4 -8.06 7.03 -5.92
N PRO A 5 -8.22 7.86 -6.96
CA PRO A 5 -7.88 9.28 -6.88
C PRO A 5 -8.97 10.06 -6.12
N THR A 6 -8.60 11.22 -5.59
CA THR A 6 -9.57 12.27 -5.22
C THR A 6 -9.65 13.36 -6.29
N LYS A 7 -8.57 13.58 -7.05
CA LYS A 7 -8.46 14.62 -8.06
C LYS A 7 -9.42 14.37 -9.22
N GLY A 8 -10.31 15.31 -9.48
CA GLY A 8 -11.37 15.22 -10.49
C GLY A 8 -12.67 14.52 -10.02
N TYR A 9 -12.75 14.12 -8.75
CA TYR A 9 -13.91 13.44 -8.15
C TYR A 9 -14.27 14.03 -6.78
N GLU A 10 -13.78 15.24 -6.48
CA GLU A 10 -13.78 15.82 -5.15
C GLU A 10 -15.18 15.98 -4.53
N GLU A 11 -16.20 16.20 -5.36
CA GLU A 11 -17.60 16.37 -4.93
C GLU A 11 -18.19 15.05 -4.42
N ASP A 12 -17.83 13.93 -5.05
CA ASP A 12 -18.41 12.62 -4.74
C ASP A 12 -17.62 11.87 -3.65
N VAL A 13 -16.29 12.01 -3.64
CA VAL A 13 -15.41 11.21 -2.76
C VAL A 13 -14.60 12.03 -1.77
N GLY A 14 -14.76 13.36 -1.79
CA GLY A 14 -14.02 14.29 -0.95
C GLY A 14 -12.60 14.58 -1.43
N LYS A 15 -11.99 15.61 -0.82
CA LYS A 15 -10.69 16.15 -1.24
C LYS A 15 -9.49 15.53 -0.52
N ARG A 16 -9.70 15.00 0.68
CA ARG A 16 -8.61 14.65 1.61
C ARG A 16 -8.47 13.13 1.76
N THR A 17 -7.26 12.63 1.55
CA THR A 17 -6.86 11.28 1.97
C THR A 17 -5.86 11.40 3.11
N THR A 18 -6.20 10.90 4.30
CA THR A 18 -5.24 10.88 5.43
C THR A 18 -4.48 9.57 5.50
N ILE A 19 -5.17 8.45 5.28
CA ILE A 19 -4.57 7.11 5.24
C ILE A 19 -5.01 6.43 3.94
N ARG A 20 -4.07 5.80 3.26
CA ARG A 20 -4.30 4.99 2.07
C ARG A 20 -3.78 3.58 2.30
N VAL A 21 -4.70 2.65 2.50
CA VAL A 21 -4.39 1.21 2.55
C VAL A 21 -4.27 0.70 1.12
N VAL A 22 -3.19 -0.01 0.80
CA VAL A 22 -2.83 -0.41 -0.57
C VAL A 22 -2.41 -1.87 -0.61
N SER A 23 -3.01 -2.66 -1.50
CA SER A 23 -2.53 -4.01 -1.81
C SER A 23 -1.20 -3.94 -2.57
N HIS A 24 -0.31 -4.89 -2.32
CA HIS A 24 0.93 -5.08 -3.07
C HIS A 24 0.71 -5.12 -4.59
N THR A 25 -0.42 -5.65 -5.07
CA THR A 25 -0.79 -5.67 -6.49
C THR A 25 -1.08 -4.28 -7.06
N SER A 26 -1.48 -3.33 -6.23
CA SER A 26 -1.76 -1.94 -6.62
C SER A 26 -0.55 -1.02 -6.52
N VAL A 27 0.56 -1.45 -5.89
CA VAL A 27 1.79 -0.63 -5.81
C VAL A 27 2.28 -0.19 -7.18
N PRO A 28 2.39 -1.06 -8.21
CA PRO A 28 2.78 -0.63 -9.55
C PRO A 28 1.86 0.44 -10.15
N LEU A 29 0.57 0.48 -9.77
CA LEU A 29 -0.38 1.47 -10.25
C LEU A 29 -0.16 2.84 -9.62
N LEU A 30 0.22 2.90 -8.34
CA LEU A 30 0.63 4.16 -7.70
C LEU A 30 1.87 4.72 -8.39
N LEU A 31 2.82 3.84 -8.75
CA LEU A 31 4.07 4.22 -9.41
C LEU A 31 3.89 4.68 -10.87
N LYS A 32 2.69 4.54 -11.46
CA LYS A 32 2.35 5.20 -12.74
C LYS A 32 2.15 6.70 -12.60
N ASN A 33 1.82 7.19 -11.39
CA ASN A 33 1.66 8.61 -11.11
C ASN A 33 2.26 8.99 -9.74
N PRO A 34 3.59 8.85 -9.59
CA PRO A 34 4.23 8.99 -8.29
C PRO A 34 4.23 10.45 -7.78
N GLU A 35 4.20 11.45 -8.67
CA GLU A 35 4.10 12.86 -8.27
C GLU A 35 2.77 13.12 -7.53
N TYR A 36 1.64 12.62 -8.04
CA TYR A 36 0.37 12.79 -7.34
C TYR A 36 0.36 12.10 -5.97
N PHE A 37 0.80 10.84 -5.92
CA PHE A 37 0.69 10.03 -4.70
C PHE A 37 1.76 10.39 -3.65
N PHE A 38 3.00 10.68 -4.04
CA PHE A 38 4.10 10.82 -3.09
C PHE A 38 4.62 12.24 -2.92
N LYS A 39 4.15 13.21 -3.73
CA LYS A 39 4.54 14.62 -3.63
C LYS A 39 3.35 15.56 -3.43
N GLU A 40 2.34 15.54 -4.31
CA GLU A 40 1.15 16.40 -4.16
C GLU A 40 0.36 16.03 -2.90
N THR A 41 0.23 14.73 -2.62
CA THR A 41 -0.51 14.22 -1.45
C THR A 41 0.40 13.82 -0.28
N ASN A 42 1.46 14.60 -0.02
CA ASN A 42 2.53 14.27 0.95
C ASN A 42 2.09 14.06 2.41
N SER A 43 0.90 14.52 2.79
CA SER A 43 0.33 14.30 4.13
C SER A 43 -0.32 12.92 4.29
N THR A 44 -0.47 12.18 3.20
CA THR A 44 -1.05 10.82 3.19
C THR A 44 -0.09 9.80 3.79
N VAL A 45 -0.60 9.00 4.73
CA VAL A 45 0.09 7.80 5.22
C VAL A 45 -0.30 6.60 4.37
N TYR A 46 0.70 5.92 3.81
CA TYR A 46 0.51 4.71 3.00
C TYR A 46 0.74 3.47 3.87
N VAL A 47 -0.24 2.57 3.89
CA VAL A 47 -0.13 1.25 4.56
C VAL A 47 -0.24 0.16 3.52
N ILE A 48 0.88 -0.45 3.19
CA ILE A 48 0.98 -1.47 2.16
C ILE A 48 0.85 -2.86 2.78
N TRP A 49 -0.03 -3.69 2.22
CA TRP A 49 -0.20 -5.08 2.63
C TRP A 49 0.02 -6.03 1.46
N GLY A 50 0.53 -7.22 1.73
CA GLY A 50 0.80 -8.22 0.70
C GLY A 50 1.35 -9.53 1.26
N PRO A 51 1.38 -10.59 0.44
CA PRO A 51 1.95 -11.87 0.83
C PRO A 51 3.45 -11.75 1.08
N PHE A 52 3.97 -12.58 1.98
CA PHE A 52 5.38 -12.58 2.37
C PHE A 52 6.31 -12.58 1.15
N ARG A 53 6.05 -13.44 0.16
CA ARG A 53 6.86 -13.57 -1.07
C ARG A 53 7.15 -12.23 -1.75
N ASN A 54 6.16 -11.35 -1.83
CA ASN A 54 6.29 -10.05 -2.51
C ASN A 54 6.88 -8.95 -1.59
N MET A 55 6.79 -9.16 -0.27
CA MET A 55 7.17 -8.19 0.76
C MET A 55 8.49 -8.55 1.47
N ARG A 56 9.23 -9.55 0.98
CA ARG A 56 10.52 -9.97 1.54
C ARG A 56 11.52 -8.82 1.57
N LYS A 57 12.24 -8.69 2.68
CA LYS A 57 13.23 -7.61 2.91
C LYS A 57 14.65 -7.97 2.50
N ASP A 58 14.87 -9.22 2.11
CA ASP A 58 16.18 -9.80 1.74
C ASP A 58 16.56 -9.58 0.26
N GLY A 59 15.95 -8.59 -0.40
CA GLY A 59 16.20 -8.29 -1.80
C GLY A 59 15.38 -9.10 -2.81
N ASN A 60 14.63 -10.12 -2.39
CA ASN A 60 13.77 -10.89 -3.30
C ASN A 60 12.30 -10.46 -3.29
N GLY A 61 11.91 -9.51 -2.42
CA GLY A 61 10.56 -9.00 -2.37
C GLY A 61 10.36 -7.92 -3.42
N ILE A 62 9.83 -8.29 -4.59
CA ILE A 62 9.68 -7.38 -5.74
C ILE A 62 8.97 -6.08 -5.33
N VAL A 63 7.88 -6.17 -4.56
CA VAL A 63 7.11 -4.99 -4.14
C VAL A 63 7.84 -4.23 -3.05
N TYR A 64 8.45 -4.92 -2.08
CA TYR A 64 9.28 -4.26 -1.06
C TYR A 64 10.41 -3.45 -1.69
N ASN A 65 11.09 -4.01 -2.70
CA ASN A 65 12.17 -3.34 -3.42
C ASN A 65 11.68 -2.11 -4.18
N MET A 66 10.50 -2.18 -4.80
CA MET A 66 9.87 -1.01 -5.43
C MET A 66 9.63 0.10 -4.40
N LEU A 67 9.01 -0.24 -3.26
CA LEU A 67 8.75 0.73 -2.19
C LEU A 67 10.04 1.34 -1.62
N LYS A 68 11.09 0.53 -1.47
CA LYS A 68 12.40 1.03 -1.02
C LYS A 68 12.94 2.11 -1.97
N LYS A 69 12.93 1.85 -3.29
CA LYS A 69 13.31 2.83 -4.31
C LYS A 69 12.40 4.08 -4.29
N THR A 70 11.11 3.90 -4.01
CA THR A 70 10.16 5.02 -3.86
C THR A 70 10.54 5.92 -2.69
N VAL A 71 10.88 5.35 -1.53
CA VAL A 71 11.32 6.15 -0.37
C VAL A 71 12.63 6.87 -0.67
N ASP A 72 13.56 6.25 -1.40
CA ASP A 72 14.81 6.91 -1.83
C ASP A 72 14.52 8.13 -2.73
N SER A 73 13.50 8.06 -3.59
CA SER A 73 13.11 9.13 -4.53
C SER A 73 12.19 10.19 -3.91
N TYR A 74 11.39 9.80 -2.91
CA TYR A 74 10.41 10.62 -2.22
C TYR A 74 10.61 10.51 -0.70
N PRO A 75 11.67 11.12 -0.15
CA PRO A 75 12.07 10.92 1.25
C PRO A 75 11.05 11.42 2.27
N THR A 76 10.11 12.28 1.86
CA THR A 76 9.01 12.75 2.71
C THR A 76 7.78 11.83 2.70
N ALA A 77 7.75 10.82 1.82
CA ALA A 77 6.63 9.89 1.72
C ALA A 77 6.56 8.98 2.96
N LYS A 78 5.38 8.93 3.58
CA LYS A 78 5.13 8.12 4.78
C LYS A 78 4.61 6.74 4.40
N ILE A 79 5.51 5.81 4.12
CA ILE A 79 5.19 4.46 3.66
C ILE A 79 5.49 3.41 4.74
N TYR A 80 4.47 2.66 5.13
CA TYR A 80 4.54 1.56 6.10
C TYR A 80 4.09 0.25 5.44
N VAL A 81 4.66 -0.86 5.89
CA VAL A 81 4.28 -2.21 5.43
C VAL A 81 3.76 -3.02 6.60
N THR A 82 2.71 -3.83 6.37
CA THR A 82 2.22 -4.78 7.38
C THR A 82 3.27 -5.84 7.69
N THR A 83 3.31 -6.32 8.93
CA THR A 83 4.18 -7.43 9.31
C THR A 83 3.61 -8.76 8.82
N GLU A 84 4.48 -9.73 8.57
CA GLU A 84 4.07 -11.10 8.24
C GLU A 84 3.14 -11.69 9.30
N LYS A 85 3.49 -11.54 10.59
CA LYS A 85 2.64 -11.98 11.71
C LYS A 85 1.21 -11.41 11.63
N ARG A 86 1.06 -10.14 11.23
CA ARG A 86 -0.27 -9.54 11.09
C ARG A 86 -1.03 -10.09 9.89
N MET A 87 -0.34 -10.38 8.78
CA MET A 87 -0.94 -11.03 7.62
C MET A 87 -1.42 -12.45 7.95
N SER A 88 -0.56 -13.27 8.56
CA SER A 88 -0.90 -14.63 8.97
C SER A 88 -2.07 -14.66 9.98
N TYR A 89 -2.13 -13.68 10.89
CA TYR A 89 -3.26 -13.55 11.80
C TYR A 89 -4.57 -13.28 11.05
N CYS A 90 -4.58 -12.36 10.08
CA CYS A 90 -5.77 -12.09 9.28
C CYS A 90 -6.22 -13.32 8.48
N ASP A 91 -5.29 -14.07 7.89
CA ASP A 91 -5.60 -15.29 7.14
C ASP A 91 -6.18 -16.38 8.07
N ALA A 92 -5.64 -16.54 9.28
CA ALA A 92 -6.14 -17.48 10.27
C ALA A 92 -7.56 -17.14 10.76
N VAL A 93 -7.84 -15.86 11.02
CA VAL A 93 -9.17 -15.38 11.40
C VAL A 93 -10.17 -15.62 10.27
N PHE A 94 -9.82 -15.25 9.04
CA PHE A 94 -10.68 -15.45 7.87
C PHE A 94 -11.03 -16.92 7.66
N LYS A 95 -10.04 -17.81 7.75
CA LYS A 95 -10.25 -19.25 7.63
C LYS A 95 -11.12 -19.81 8.75
N LYS A 96 -10.91 -19.35 9.99
CA LYS A 96 -11.73 -19.76 11.14
C LYS A 96 -13.20 -19.37 10.97
N GLU A 97 -13.47 -18.18 10.45
CA GLU A 97 -14.83 -17.65 10.31
C GLU A 97 -15.55 -18.19 9.06
N THR A 98 -14.82 -18.44 7.97
CA THR A 98 -15.43 -18.75 6.67
C THR A 98 -15.23 -20.20 6.22
N GLY A 99 -14.29 -20.93 6.83
CA GLY A 99 -13.84 -22.24 6.37
C GLY A 99 -13.00 -22.22 5.08
N LYS A 100 -12.61 -21.03 4.58
CA LYS A 100 -11.88 -20.85 3.31
C LYS A 100 -10.52 -20.18 3.52
N ASP A 101 -9.56 -20.52 2.67
CA ASP A 101 -8.33 -19.74 2.55
C ASP A 101 -8.59 -18.43 1.78
N ARG A 102 -7.79 -17.40 2.04
CA ARG A 102 -7.95 -16.04 1.47
C ARG A 102 -7.17 -15.85 0.19
#